data_AF-A0A955R8W3-F1
#
_entry.id   AF-A0A955R8W3-F1
#
_cell.length_a   1.000
_cell.length_b   1.000
_cell.length_c   1.000
_cell.angle_alpha   90.00
_cell.angle_beta   90.00
_cell.angle_gamma   90.00
#
_symmetry.space_group_name_H-M   'P 1'
#
loop_
_entity.id
_entity.type
_entity.pdbx_description
1 polymer ?
#
loop_
_entity_poly.entity_id
_entity_poly.type
_entity_poly.pdbx_seq_one_letter_code
_entity_poly.pdbx_strand_id
1 'polypeptide(L)' 'MSEDDDLRYLFAQAFTTGLPSDECPTPEILLDAYHHVLPEPQRLLVIDHLAACAVCAEAWRLARQTTRGSRSQGGAS' A
#
# COMPACT_ATOMS: atom_id res chain seq x y z
N MET A 1 -9.55 -31.17 4.18
CA MET A 1 -9.33 -29.99 5.02
C MET A 1 -10.67 -29.29 5.17
N SER A 2 -10.97 -28.73 6.33
CA SER A 2 -12.24 -28.03 6.55
C SER A 2 -12.15 -26.59 6.02
N GLU A 3 -13.28 -25.96 5.70
CA GLU A 3 -13.33 -24.53 5.31
C GLU A 3 -12.65 -23.60 6.35
N ASP A 4 -12.71 -23.97 7.64
CA ASP A 4 -12.05 -23.23 8.72
C ASP A 4 -10.52 -23.31 8.61
N ASP A 5 -9.98 -24.48 8.27
CA ASP A 5 -8.54 -24.66 8.09
C ASP A 5 -8.02 -23.83 6.90
N ASP A 6 -8.79 -23.76 5.81
CA ASP A 6 -8.45 -22.98 4.62
C ASP A 6 -8.45 -21.47 4.93
N LEU A 7 -9.44 -20.98 5.68
CA LEU A 7 -9.50 -19.57 6.12
C LEU A 7 -8.32 -19.23 7.04
N ARG A 8 -8.00 -20.09 8.01
CA ARG A 8 -6.86 -19.86 8.92
C ARG A 8 -5.53 -19.90 8.17
N TYR A 9 -5.39 -20.78 7.19
CA TYR A 9 -4.21 -20.84 6.33
C TYR A 9 -4.05 -19.56 5.51
N LEU A 10 -5.11 -19.11 4.81
CA LEU A 10 -5.09 -17.87 4.04
C LEU A 10 -4.80 -16.65 4.93
N PHE A 11 -5.34 -16.63 6.15
CA PHE A 11 -5.10 -15.56 7.12
C PHE A 11 -3.64 -15.53 7.61
N ALA A 12 -3.06 -16.69 7.94
CA ALA A 12 -1.65 -16.79 8.32
C ALA A 12 -0.70 -16.46 7.17
N GLN A 13 -1.06 -16.83 5.95
CA GLN A 13 -0.31 -16.50 4.74
C GLN A 13 -0.28 -14.98 4.51
N ALA A 14 -1.41 -14.28 4.65
CA ALA A 14 -1.48 -12.82 4.52
C ALA A 14 -0.57 -12.07 5.52
N PHE A 15 -0.30 -12.64 6.70
CA PHE A 15 0.63 -12.08 7.68
C PHE A 15 2.10 -12.38 7.40
N THR A 16 2.41 -13.41 6.61
CA THR A 16 3.79 -13.79 6.26
C THR A 16 4.25 -13.17 4.94
N THR A 17 3.32 -12.76 4.07
CA THR A 17 3.59 -12.14 2.77
C THR A 17 3.74 -10.62 2.83
N GLY A 18 4.32 -10.06 3.90
CA GLY A 18 4.56 -8.61 4.04
C GLY A 18 5.55 -7.99 3.04
N LEU A 19 5.80 -8.67 1.91
CA LEU A 19 6.65 -8.23 0.83
C LEU A 19 5.79 -8.03 -0.43
N PRO A 20 5.96 -6.92 -1.15
CA PRO A 20 5.29 -6.73 -2.44
C PRO A 20 5.68 -7.84 -3.42
N SER A 21 4.71 -8.35 -4.17
CA SER A 21 4.93 -9.28 -5.28
C SER A 21 5.28 -8.52 -6.56
N ASP A 22 5.69 -9.24 -7.61
CA ASP A 22 5.95 -8.65 -8.95
C ASP A 22 4.70 -8.01 -9.58
N GLU A 23 3.50 -8.36 -9.09
CA GLU A 23 2.23 -7.78 -9.53
C GLU A 23 1.87 -6.48 -8.77
N CYS A 24 2.61 -6.16 -7.71
CA CYS A 24 2.41 -4.93 -6.96
C CYS A 24 3.02 -3.74 -7.73
N PRO A 25 2.34 -2.58 -7.76
CA PRO A 25 2.94 -1.36 -8.28
C PRO A 25 4.20 -1.00 -7.46
N THR A 26 5.20 -0.45 -8.14
CA THR A 26 6.42 -0.01 -7.47
C THR A 26 6.13 1.16 -6.53
N PRO A 27 7.00 1.43 -5.53
CA PRO A 27 6.85 2.58 -4.65
C PRO A 27 6.71 3.93 -5.39
N GLU A 28 7.44 4.10 -6.49
CA GLU A 28 7.40 5.32 -7.32
C GLU A 28 6.03 5.50 -7.96
N ILE A 29 5.46 4.42 -8.52
CA ILE A 29 4.11 4.44 -9.12
C ILE A 29 3.06 4.78 -8.06
N LEU A 30 3.18 4.20 -6.86
CA LEU A 30 2.27 4.52 -5.74
C LEU A 30 2.36 6.00 -5.34
N LEU A 31 3.57 6.56 -5.27
CA LEU A 31 3.77 7.97 -4.95
C LEU A 31 3.26 8.90 -6.06
N ASP A 32 3.55 8.59 -7.32
CA ASP A 32 3.08 9.38 -8.47
C ASP A 32 1.55 9.35 -8.58
N ALA A 33 0.93 8.20 -8.31
CA ALA A 33 -0.52 8.07 -8.24
C ALA A 33 -1.12 8.91 -7.10
N TYR A 34 -0.46 8.90 -5.92
CA TYR A 34 -0.88 9.68 -4.76
C TYR A 34 -0.74 11.19 -4.99
N HIS A 35 0.33 11.63 -5.65
CA HIS A 35 0.59 13.03 -5.98
C HIS A 35 -0.17 13.51 -7.23
N HIS A 36 -1.04 12.68 -7.81
CA HIS A 36 -1.79 12.99 -9.03
C HIS A 36 -0.90 13.30 -10.25
N VAL A 37 0.34 12.78 -10.28
CA VAL A 37 1.27 12.90 -11.40
C VAL A 37 0.86 11.96 -12.53
N LEU A 38 0.36 10.77 -12.21
CA LEU A 38 -0.12 9.82 -13.21
C LEU A 38 -1.45 10.30 -13.85
N PRO A 39 -1.67 10.00 -15.14
CA PRO A 39 -2.96 10.15 -15.80
C PRO A 39 -4.07 9.41 -15.05
N GLU A 40 -5.29 9.94 -15.10
CA GLU A 40 -6.48 9.36 -14.45
C GLU A 40 -6.67 7.85 -14.68
N PRO A 41 -6.61 7.30 -15.91
CA PRO A 41 -6.80 5.86 -16.10
C PRO A 41 -5.74 5.01 -15.39
N GLN A 42 -4.50 5.49 -15.30
CA GLN A 42 -3.42 4.77 -14.60
C GLN A 42 -3.59 4.85 -13.07
N ARG A 43 -4.07 6.00 -12.56
CA ARG A 43 -4.40 6.15 -11.14
C ARG A 43 -5.53 5.20 -10.71
N LEU A 44 -6.53 5.00 -11.56
CA LEU A 44 -7.63 4.08 -11.26
C LEU A 44 -7.15 2.64 -11.13
N LEU A 45 -6.19 2.20 -11.96
CA LEU A 45 -5.58 0.87 -11.85
C LEU A 45 -4.84 0.70 -10.50
N VAL A 46 -4.12 1.73 -10.06
CA VAL A 46 -3.47 1.70 -8.74
C VAL A 46 -4.53 1.61 -7.64
N ILE A 47 -5.59 2.42 -7.70
CA ILE A 47 -6.67 2.41 -6.69
C ILE A 47 -7.36 1.05 -6.62
N ASP A 48 -7.63 0.43 -7.77
CA ASP A 48 -8.23 -0.91 -7.84
C ASP A 48 -7.31 -1.95 -7.19
N HIS A 49 -6.01 -1.92 -7.48
CA HIS A 49 -5.04 -2.80 -6.84
C HIS A 49 -4.97 -2.60 -5.32
N LEU A 50 -5.06 -1.36 -4.83
CA LEU A 50 -5.08 -1.07 -3.39
C LEU A 50 -6.28 -1.70 -2.67
N ALA A 51 -7.41 -1.90 -3.35
CA ALA A 51 -8.57 -2.54 -2.76
C ALA A 51 -8.36 -4.05 -2.53
N ALA A 52 -7.47 -4.68 -3.29
CA ALA A 52 -7.18 -6.11 -3.23
C ALA A 52 -5.86 -6.46 -2.52
N CYS A 53 -4.92 -5.51 -2.40
CA CYS A 53 -3.59 -5.77 -1.86
C CYS A 53 -3.32 -5.00 -0.55
N ALA A 54 -3.29 -5.74 0.57
CA ALA A 54 -3.04 -5.17 1.90
C ALA A 54 -1.65 -4.50 2.03
N VAL A 55 -0.63 -5.03 1.35
CA VAL A 55 0.73 -4.47 1.36
C VAL A 55 0.75 -3.09 0.71
N CYS A 56 0.14 -2.96 -0.47
CA CYS A 56 0.05 -1.69 -1.19
C CYS A 56 -0.87 -0.70 -0.46
N ALA A 57 -1.97 -1.17 0.14
CA ALA A 57 -2.84 -0.34 0.97
C ALA A 57 -2.09 0.26 2.16
N GLU A 58 -1.21 -0.51 2.80
CA GLU A 58 -0.37 -0.04 3.89
C GLU A 58 0.69 0.96 3.42
N ALA A 59 1.38 0.68 2.31
CA ALA A 59 2.31 1.63 1.70
C ALA A 59 1.64 2.98 1.35
N TRP A 60 0.41 2.92 0.83
CA TRP A 60 -0.40 4.11 0.54
C TRP A 60 -0.79 4.89 1.80
N ARG A 61 -1.11 4.19 2.90
CA ARG A 61 -1.36 4.80 4.22
C ARG A 61 -0.11 5.54 4.72
N LEU A 62 1.09 5.00 4.49
CA LEU A 62 2.36 5.63 4.86
C LEU A 62 2.64 6.90 4.03
N ALA A 63 2.40 6.87 2.71
CA ALA A 63 2.54 8.04 1.83
C ALA A 63 1.65 9.24 2.27
N ARG A 64 0.47 8.94 2.83
CA ARG A 64 -0.42 9.96 3.42
C ARG A 64 0.12 10.59 4.71
N GLN A 65 0.98 9.89 5.43
CA GLN A 65 1.55 10.38 6.69
C GLN A 65 2.79 11.25 6.44
N THR A 66 3.61 10.92 5.44
CA THR A 66 4.80 11.70 5.10
C THR A 66 4.47 13.11 4.65
N THR A 67 3.35 13.30 3.93
CA THR A 67 2.85 14.65 3.55
C THR A 67 2.31 15.48 4.72
N ARG A 68 1.95 14.84 5.84
CA ARG A 68 1.46 15.52 7.06
C ARG A 68 2.58 15.77 8.09
N GLY A 69 3.68 15.02 8.01
CA GLY A 69 4.78 15.03 8.98
C GLY A 69 5.87 16.09 8.77
N SER A 70 5.92 16.78 7.63
CA SER A 70 6.94 17.80 7.35
C SER A 70 6.79 19.11 8.15
N ARG A 71 5.92 19.14 9.17
CA ARG A 71 5.62 20.33 9.98
C ARG A 71 6.14 20.30 11.41
N SER A 72 7.04 19.39 11.79
CA SER A 72 7.63 19.39 13.14
C SER A 72 9.05 18.82 13.22
N GLN A 73 10.00 19.42 12.48
CA GLN A 73 11.42 19.31 12.81
C GLN A 73 12.12 20.64 12.53
N GLY A 74 11.77 21.61 13.37
CA GLY A 74 12.46 22.90 13.47
C GLY A 74 12.39 23.35 14.92
N GLY A 75 13.49 23.14 15.66
CA GLY A 75 13.70 23.75 16.97
C GLY A 75 13.83 22.77 18.14
N ALA A 76 15.07 22.44 18.51
CA ALA A 76 15.67 22.96 19.74
C ALA A 76 17.17 22.65 19.72
N SER A 77 17.95 23.73 19.65
CA SER A 77 19.38 23.77 19.95
C SER A 77 19.64 23.56 21.43
#